data_AF-A0A183J2P8-F1
#
_entry.id   AF-A0A183J2P8-F1
#
_cell.length_a   1.000
_cell.length_b   1.000
_cell.length_c   1.000
_cell.angle_alpha   90.00
_cell.angle_beta   90.00
_cell.angle_gamma   90.00
#
_symmetry.space_group_name_H-M   'P 1'
#
loop_
_entity.id
_entity.type
_entity.pdbx_description
1 polymer ?
#
loop_
_entity_poly.entity_id
_entity_poly.type
_entity_poly.pdbx_seq_one_letter_code
_entity_poly.pdbx_strand_id
1 'polypeptide(L)'
;MLISASGHVKLADFGTCVKMGKDGMVRCSTAVGTPDYISPEVLRSQGSEGVYGRECDWWSVGVFIYEMLVGETPFYADSLVATYSKIMNHQNSLSFPDDVTISAEAKDIICKFLSDQNHRLGRSGVSEIKSHSFFANDDWNWDTIHSVRPPVVPELSGDDDTSNFEEIEKDNTPQENFQIAKAFAGNQLPFIGFTFAHQYSPLGYIKNLNANSSPSGNDEELKQQLEQEVQSRKEIEDKYSCVQQKLEREMQNGKHLEVLLQDSQSQFEKVRNVSGTLDAFKATEFEKQITQLTEKLQAKKEIEAKLTAAYDQLEEKHKTQENLVQQLRIDFTALSKQCEKAKDDLQRANRSLAEECEAKRKNEEMVQSLQGESICLYE
;
A
#
# COMPACT_ATOMS: atom_id res chain seq x y z
N MET A 1 -26.39 -16.10 1.00
CA MET A 1 -27.68 -16.73 1.36
C MET A 1 -27.61 -18.21 0.99
N LEU A 2 -28.09 -19.12 1.84
CA LEU A 2 -28.11 -20.56 1.56
C LEU A 2 -29.55 -21.07 1.44
N ILE A 3 -29.73 -22.15 0.68
CA ILE A 3 -31.02 -22.83 0.50
C ILE A 3 -31.00 -24.14 1.30
N SER A 4 -32.01 -24.38 2.14
CA SER A 4 -32.16 -25.64 2.88
C SER A 4 -32.64 -26.77 1.98
N ALA A 5 -32.58 -28.02 2.47
CA ALA A 5 -33.14 -29.19 1.78
C ALA A 5 -34.64 -29.02 1.42
N SER A 6 -35.38 -28.22 2.19
CA SER A 6 -36.78 -27.87 1.90
C SER A 6 -36.95 -26.76 0.86
N GLY A 7 -35.88 -26.26 0.25
CA GLY A 7 -35.89 -25.16 -0.73
C GLY A 7 -36.03 -23.75 -0.13
N HIS A 8 -36.00 -23.61 1.19
CA HIS A 8 -36.20 -22.32 1.88
C HIS A 8 -34.88 -21.62 2.19
N VAL A 9 -34.89 -20.29 2.16
CA VAL A 9 -33.70 -19.47 2.43
C VAL A 9 -33.33 -19.49 3.92
N LYS A 10 -32.03 -19.59 4.19
CA LYS A 10 -31.40 -19.32 5.49
C LYS A 10 -30.20 -18.39 5.30
N LEU A 11 -30.00 -17.49 6.26
CA LEU A 11 -28.79 -16.69 6.34
C LEU A 11 -27.67 -17.52 6.99
N ALA A 12 -26.47 -17.34 6.47
CA ALA A 12 -25.23 -17.92 6.97
C ALA A 12 -24.15 -16.83 6.89
N ASP A 13 -23.02 -17.09 7.54
CA ASP A 13 -21.90 -16.15 7.69
C ASP A 13 -22.29 -14.81 8.35
N PHE A 14 -22.20 -14.79 9.68
CA PHE A 14 -22.48 -13.61 10.51
C PHE A 14 -21.18 -12.90 10.94
N GLY A 15 -20.06 -13.13 10.24
CA GLY A 15 -18.74 -12.58 10.61
C GLY A 15 -18.67 -11.05 10.62
N THR A 16 -19.57 -10.38 9.89
CA THR A 16 -19.68 -8.92 9.81
C THR A 16 -20.78 -8.33 10.69
N CYS A 17 -21.54 -9.16 11.43
CA CYS A 17 -22.62 -8.67 12.27
C CYS A 17 -22.08 -7.88 13.46
N VAL A 18 -22.63 -6.68 13.68
CA VAL A 18 -22.30 -5.82 14.82
C VAL A 18 -23.53 -5.61 15.68
N LYS A 19 -23.36 -5.68 17.00
CA LYS A 19 -24.44 -5.42 17.95
C LYS A 19 -24.82 -3.94 17.92
N MET A 20 -26.10 -3.65 17.66
CA MET A 20 -26.63 -2.29 17.73
C MET A 20 -26.58 -1.71 19.15
N GLY A 21 -26.34 -0.40 19.24
CA GLY A 21 -26.48 0.38 20.46
C GLY A 21 -27.94 0.53 20.91
N LYS A 22 -28.14 1.16 22.08
CA LYS A 22 -29.49 1.43 22.63
C LYS A 22 -30.30 2.40 21.75
N ASP A 23 -29.61 3.20 20.97
CA ASP A 23 -30.16 4.13 19.96
C ASP A 23 -30.54 3.42 18.65
N GLY A 24 -30.31 2.11 18.54
CA GLY A 24 -30.55 1.35 17.30
C GLY A 24 -29.51 1.60 16.21
N MET A 25 -28.39 2.24 16.55
CA MET A 25 -27.31 2.58 15.63
C MET A 25 -26.07 1.73 15.86
N VAL A 26 -25.27 1.55 14.82
CA VAL A 26 -23.94 0.93 14.85
C VAL A 26 -22.89 2.02 14.67
N ARG A 27 -21.79 1.91 15.40
CA ARG A 27 -20.61 2.76 15.27
C ARG A 27 -19.45 1.87 14.88
N CYS A 28 -19.00 1.96 13.63
CA CYS A 28 -17.93 1.14 13.08
C CYS A 28 -16.98 2.02 12.26
N SER A 29 -15.68 1.75 12.36
CA SER A 29 -14.64 2.42 11.58
C SER A 29 -14.13 1.58 10.40
N THR A 30 -14.54 0.31 10.32
CA THR A 30 -14.14 -0.64 9.28
C THR A 30 -15.33 -0.93 8.38
N ALA A 31 -15.20 -0.60 7.10
CA ALA A 31 -16.14 -1.13 6.12
C ALA A 31 -15.77 -2.58 5.83
N VAL A 32 -16.75 -3.44 6.08
CA VAL A 32 -16.69 -4.87 5.78
C VAL A 32 -17.89 -5.19 4.89
N GLY A 33 -17.69 -6.04 3.90
CA GLY A 33 -18.74 -6.44 2.96
C GLY A 33 -18.20 -6.70 1.57
N THR A 34 -19.00 -7.36 0.75
CA THR A 34 -18.73 -7.50 -0.68
C THR A 34 -18.96 -6.14 -1.34
N PRO A 35 -18.00 -5.62 -2.12
CA PRO A 35 -18.04 -4.26 -2.67
C PRO A 35 -19.35 -3.87 -3.38
N ASP A 36 -19.99 -4.82 -4.06
CA ASP A 36 -21.20 -4.57 -4.85
C ASP A 36 -22.49 -4.37 -4.02
N TYR A 37 -22.53 -4.86 -2.78
CA TYR A 37 -23.73 -4.81 -1.93
C TYR A 37 -23.62 -3.82 -0.78
N ILE A 38 -22.47 -3.16 -0.61
CA ILE A 38 -22.27 -2.20 0.48
C ILE A 38 -23.10 -0.93 0.26
N SER A 39 -23.72 -0.43 1.33
CA SER A 39 -24.50 0.81 1.29
C SER A 39 -23.61 2.06 1.26
N PRO A 40 -24.08 3.20 0.71
CA PRO A 40 -23.30 4.44 0.63
C PRO A 40 -22.86 4.97 1.99
N GLU A 41 -23.67 4.82 3.05
CA GLU A 41 -23.32 5.27 4.39
C GLU A 41 -22.25 4.42 5.08
N VAL A 42 -22.24 3.10 4.88
CA VAL A 42 -21.18 2.23 5.38
C VAL A 42 -19.89 2.49 4.60
N LEU A 43 -19.98 2.76 3.30
CA LEU A 43 -18.82 3.16 2.50
C LEU A 43 -18.25 4.52 2.96
N ARG A 44 -19.10 5.51 3.26
CA ARG A 44 -18.69 6.81 3.84
C ARG A 44 -18.04 6.69 5.22
N SER A 45 -18.37 5.66 5.99
CA SER A 45 -17.75 5.40 7.30
C SER A 45 -16.32 4.85 7.23
N GLN A 46 -15.78 4.59 6.03
CA GLN A 46 -14.37 4.19 5.90
C GLN A 46 -13.44 5.33 6.37
N GLY A 47 -12.63 5.04 7.39
CA GLY A 47 -11.60 5.97 7.88
C GLY A 47 -12.09 7.06 8.85
N SER A 48 -13.37 7.08 9.22
CA SER A 48 -13.92 7.93 10.29
C SER A 48 -14.99 7.18 11.08
N GLU A 49 -15.34 7.63 12.29
CA GLU A 49 -16.45 7.01 13.04
C GLU A 49 -17.78 7.31 12.34
N GLY A 50 -18.22 6.42 11.46
CA GLY A 50 -19.54 6.50 10.86
C GLY A 50 -20.62 5.89 11.74
N VAL A 51 -21.81 6.47 11.64
CA VAL A 51 -23.01 6.03 12.36
C VAL A 51 -24.07 5.66 11.34
N TYR A 52 -24.52 4.41 11.36
CA TYR A 52 -25.57 3.90 10.48
C TYR A 52 -26.49 2.95 11.25
N GLY A 53 -27.75 2.86 10.84
CA GLY A 53 -28.74 1.97 11.42
C GLY A 53 -28.98 0.72 10.56
N ARG A 54 -30.04 -0.01 10.90
CA ARG A 54 -30.46 -1.25 10.19
C ARG A 54 -30.82 -1.03 8.72
N GLU A 55 -31.10 0.22 8.33
CA GLU A 55 -31.46 0.58 6.96
C GLU A 55 -30.35 0.27 5.95
N CYS A 56 -29.09 0.12 6.39
CA CYS A 56 -28.00 -0.32 5.54
C CYS A 56 -28.24 -1.71 4.95
N ASP A 57 -28.91 -2.62 5.68
CA ASP A 57 -29.19 -3.97 5.18
C ASP A 57 -30.28 -3.96 4.09
N TRP A 58 -31.22 -3.02 4.16
CA TRP A 58 -32.27 -2.85 3.15
C TRP A 58 -31.71 -2.36 1.81
N TRP A 59 -30.59 -1.64 1.81
CA TRP A 59 -29.85 -1.34 0.58
C TRP A 59 -29.41 -2.63 -0.13
N SER A 60 -28.78 -3.54 0.61
CA SER A 60 -28.31 -4.83 0.08
C SER A 60 -29.47 -5.67 -0.47
N VAL A 61 -30.66 -5.60 0.13
CA VAL A 61 -31.89 -6.22 -0.40
C VAL A 61 -32.28 -5.58 -1.74
N GLY A 62 -32.18 -4.27 -1.90
CA GLY A 62 -32.41 -3.59 -3.18
C GLY A 62 -31.44 -4.04 -4.27
N VAL A 63 -30.15 -4.14 -3.93
CA VAL A 63 -29.10 -4.66 -4.83
C VAL A 63 -29.42 -6.10 -5.24
N PHE A 64 -29.79 -6.95 -4.26
CA PHE A 64 -30.15 -8.35 -4.51
C PHE A 64 -31.38 -8.51 -5.41
N ILE A 65 -32.45 -7.73 -5.20
CA ILE A 65 -33.65 -7.79 -6.05
C ILE A 65 -33.30 -7.35 -7.48
N TYR A 66 -32.47 -6.31 -7.63
CA TYR A 66 -32.00 -5.88 -8.95
C TYR A 66 -31.24 -7.00 -9.66
N GLU A 67 -30.25 -7.59 -8.99
CA GLU A 67 -29.43 -8.67 -9.56
C GLU A 67 -30.25 -9.90 -9.94
N MET A 68 -31.22 -10.29 -9.11
CA MET A 68 -32.13 -11.41 -9.42
C MET A 68 -32.96 -11.18 -10.68
N LEU A 69 -33.29 -9.93 -11.00
CA LEU A 69 -34.13 -9.58 -12.15
C LEU A 69 -33.32 -9.21 -13.41
N VAL A 70 -32.13 -8.64 -13.24
CA VAL A 70 -31.27 -8.12 -14.32
C VAL A 70 -30.13 -9.08 -14.67
N GLY A 71 -29.67 -9.89 -13.72
CA GLY A 71 -28.54 -10.82 -13.87
C GLY A 71 -27.17 -10.23 -13.50
N GLU A 72 -27.07 -8.92 -13.27
CA GLU A 72 -25.85 -8.23 -12.83
C GLU A 72 -26.17 -7.24 -11.71
N THR A 73 -25.16 -6.81 -10.94
CA THR A 73 -25.35 -5.83 -9.86
C THR A 73 -25.55 -4.41 -10.44
N PRO A 74 -26.39 -3.56 -9.82
CA PRO A 74 -26.75 -2.24 -10.36
C PRO A 74 -25.58 -1.25 -10.45
N PHE A 75 -24.52 -1.48 -9.69
CA PHE A 75 -23.35 -0.60 -9.62
C PHE A 75 -22.06 -1.28 -10.07
N TYR A 76 -22.16 -2.42 -10.76
CA TYR A 76 -21.02 -3.18 -11.27
C TYR A 76 -20.05 -2.29 -12.07
N ALA A 77 -18.75 -2.51 -11.90
CA ALA A 77 -17.69 -1.94 -12.72
C ALA A 77 -16.42 -2.80 -12.66
N ASP A 78 -15.55 -2.66 -13.66
CA ASP A 78 -14.29 -3.44 -13.77
C ASP A 78 -13.30 -3.19 -12.63
N SER A 79 -13.47 -2.12 -11.87
CA SER A 79 -12.61 -1.79 -10.73
C SER A 79 -13.41 -1.42 -9.50
N LEU A 80 -12.91 -1.87 -8.34
CA LEU A 80 -13.50 -1.60 -7.03
C LEU A 80 -13.74 -0.10 -6.78
N VAL A 81 -12.80 0.76 -7.21
CA VAL A 81 -12.92 2.22 -7.10
C VAL A 81 -14.06 2.76 -7.96
N ALA A 82 -14.28 2.21 -9.15
CA ALA A 82 -15.38 2.59 -10.02
C ALA A 82 -16.73 2.12 -9.46
N THR A 83 -16.81 0.91 -8.91
CA THR A 83 -18.00 0.40 -8.20
C THR A 83 -18.37 1.33 -7.05
N TYR A 84 -17.39 1.70 -6.20
CA TYR A 84 -17.59 2.65 -5.10
C TYR A 84 -18.03 4.03 -5.60
N SER A 85 -17.46 4.51 -6.70
CA SER A 85 -17.87 5.79 -7.31
C SER A 85 -19.32 5.74 -7.81
N LYS A 86 -19.76 4.62 -8.39
CA LYS A 86 -21.14 4.41 -8.82
C LYS A 86 -22.09 4.34 -7.63
N ILE A 87 -21.75 3.63 -6.56
CA ILE A 87 -22.55 3.54 -5.31
C ILE A 87 -22.71 4.93 -4.68
N MET A 88 -21.64 5.71 -4.60
CA MET A 88 -21.67 7.07 -4.05
C MET A 88 -22.50 8.03 -4.90
N ASN A 89 -22.62 7.77 -6.20
CA ASN A 89 -23.42 8.55 -7.16
C ASN A 89 -24.71 7.82 -7.57
N HIS A 90 -25.28 6.99 -6.68
CA HIS A 90 -26.42 6.11 -7.00
C HIS A 90 -27.62 6.80 -7.64
N GLN A 91 -27.88 8.07 -7.29
CA GLN A 91 -28.97 8.87 -7.86
C GLN A 91 -28.86 9.06 -9.38
N ASN A 92 -27.64 9.04 -9.94
CA ASN A 92 -27.39 9.21 -11.37
C ASN A 92 -26.88 7.93 -12.05
N SER A 93 -26.33 6.98 -11.29
CA SER A 93 -25.73 5.76 -11.83
C SER A 93 -26.71 4.60 -11.92
N LEU A 94 -27.78 4.57 -11.10
CA LEU A 94 -28.81 3.55 -11.17
C LEU A 94 -29.58 3.68 -12.49
N SER A 95 -29.54 2.63 -13.30
CA SER A 95 -30.28 2.54 -14.55
C SER A 95 -30.82 1.12 -14.73
N PHE A 96 -31.89 0.96 -15.49
CA PHE A 96 -32.48 -0.33 -15.81
C PHE A 96 -32.28 -0.59 -17.31
N PRO A 97 -31.69 -1.73 -17.72
CA PRO A 97 -31.53 -2.06 -19.13
C PRO A 97 -32.89 -2.16 -19.86
N ASP A 98 -32.95 -1.69 -21.11
CA ASP A 98 -34.18 -1.69 -21.93
C ASP A 98 -34.55 -3.09 -22.44
N ASP A 99 -33.59 -4.01 -22.46
CA ASP A 99 -33.72 -5.40 -22.91
C ASP A 99 -34.28 -6.34 -21.83
N VAL A 100 -34.35 -5.89 -20.57
CA VAL A 100 -34.90 -6.67 -19.45
C VAL A 100 -36.31 -6.20 -19.11
N THR A 101 -37.28 -7.12 -19.14
CA THR A 101 -38.67 -6.81 -18.76
C THR A 101 -38.82 -6.82 -17.24
N ILE A 102 -38.96 -5.64 -16.65
CA ILE A 102 -39.13 -5.46 -15.19
C ILE A 102 -40.44 -4.72 -14.93
N SER A 103 -41.27 -5.23 -14.01
CA SER A 103 -42.55 -4.60 -13.64
C SER A 103 -42.35 -3.22 -12.99
N ALA A 104 -43.38 -2.38 -13.05
CA ALA A 104 -43.33 -1.05 -12.44
C ALA A 104 -43.14 -1.14 -10.92
N GLU A 105 -43.77 -2.13 -10.27
CA GLU A 105 -43.69 -2.38 -8.84
C GLU A 105 -42.29 -2.85 -8.41
N ALA A 106 -41.62 -3.64 -9.26
CA ALA A 106 -40.24 -4.07 -9.04
C ALA A 106 -39.25 -2.90 -9.19
N LYS A 107 -39.41 -2.06 -10.23
CA LYS A 107 -38.60 -0.83 -10.36
C LYS A 107 -38.81 0.10 -9.16
N ASP A 108 -40.06 0.28 -8.71
CA ASP A 108 -40.40 1.15 -7.58
C ASP A 108 -39.76 0.66 -6.26
N ILE A 109 -39.85 -0.64 -5.94
CA ILE A 109 -39.25 -1.16 -4.70
C ILE A 109 -37.72 -1.07 -4.72
N ILE A 110 -37.09 -1.35 -5.86
CA ILE A 110 -35.64 -1.23 -6.03
C ILE A 110 -35.21 0.22 -5.81
N CYS A 111 -35.86 1.19 -6.46
CA CYS A 111 -35.56 2.61 -6.29
C CYS A 111 -35.74 3.09 -4.85
N LYS A 112 -36.76 2.58 -4.14
CA LYS A 112 -37.01 2.90 -2.73
C LYS A 112 -36.00 2.29 -1.76
N PHE A 113 -35.38 1.16 -2.11
CA PHE A 113 -34.26 0.60 -1.35
C PHE A 113 -32.92 1.25 -1.71
N LEU A 114 -32.69 1.54 -2.99
CA LEU A 114 -31.47 2.16 -3.52
C LEU A 114 -31.51 3.70 -3.45
N SER A 115 -32.05 4.22 -2.34
CA SER A 115 -32.12 5.65 -2.03
C SER A 115 -31.22 6.02 -0.85
N ASP A 116 -31.10 7.31 -0.58
CA ASP A 116 -30.43 7.83 0.61
C ASP A 116 -31.04 7.25 1.90
N GLN A 117 -30.19 6.99 2.89
CA GLN A 117 -30.56 6.37 4.18
C GLN A 117 -31.76 7.05 4.87
N ASN A 118 -31.93 8.37 4.70
CA ASN A 118 -32.98 9.15 5.36
C ASN A 118 -34.37 8.91 4.76
N HIS A 119 -34.45 8.50 3.49
CA HIS A 119 -35.69 8.28 2.74
C HIS A 119 -35.89 6.81 2.36
N ARG A 120 -34.95 5.93 2.75
CA ARG A 120 -34.95 4.53 2.37
C ARG A 120 -36.12 3.77 2.99
N LEU A 121 -36.77 2.94 2.17
CA LEU A 121 -37.79 2.01 2.63
C LEU A 121 -37.21 1.02 3.65
N GLY A 122 -37.93 0.84 4.75
CA GLY A 122 -37.53 0.04 5.90
C GLY A 122 -37.00 0.85 7.08
N ARG A 123 -36.74 2.15 6.90
CA ARG A 123 -36.29 3.05 7.98
C ARG A 123 -37.34 3.18 9.08
N SER A 124 -38.62 3.24 8.72
CA SER A 124 -39.72 3.33 9.69
C SER A 124 -40.11 1.98 10.28
N GLY A 125 -39.44 0.91 9.85
CA GLY A 125 -39.68 -0.47 10.27
C GLY A 125 -40.02 -1.38 9.10
N VAL A 126 -40.09 -2.69 9.35
CA VAL A 126 -40.32 -3.69 8.30
C VAL A 126 -41.74 -3.66 7.71
N SER A 127 -42.70 -3.07 8.41
CA SER A 127 -44.11 -3.07 7.99
C SER A 127 -44.33 -2.36 6.65
N GLU A 128 -43.61 -1.26 6.37
CA GLU A 128 -43.72 -0.55 5.09
C GLU A 128 -43.18 -1.36 3.91
N ILE A 129 -42.13 -2.17 4.16
CA ILE A 129 -41.62 -3.14 3.18
C ILE A 129 -42.68 -4.21 2.92
N LYS A 130 -43.25 -4.78 3.98
CA LYS A 130 -44.25 -5.85 3.88
C LYS A 130 -45.52 -5.43 3.14
N SER A 131 -45.88 -4.15 3.19
CA SER A 131 -47.05 -3.59 2.49
C SER A 131 -46.78 -3.18 1.04
N HIS A 132 -45.55 -3.30 0.55
CA HIS A 132 -45.22 -2.89 -0.81
C HIS A 132 -45.93 -3.76 -1.86
N SER A 133 -46.49 -3.14 -2.91
CA SER A 133 -47.25 -3.83 -3.96
C SER A 133 -46.44 -4.90 -4.70
N PHE A 134 -45.11 -4.75 -4.75
CA PHE A 134 -44.20 -5.77 -5.28
C PHE A 134 -44.39 -7.16 -4.65
N PHE A 135 -44.75 -7.23 -3.36
CA PHE A 135 -44.96 -8.50 -2.67
C PHE A 135 -46.42 -8.99 -2.74
N ALA A 136 -47.33 -8.26 -3.41
CA ALA A 136 -48.71 -8.70 -3.58
C ALA A 136 -48.76 -9.93 -4.50
N ASN A 137 -49.29 -11.03 -3.98
CA ASN A 137 -49.40 -12.31 -4.68
C ASN A 137 -50.54 -13.16 -4.06
N ASP A 138 -50.94 -14.21 -4.77
CA ASP A 138 -52.00 -15.12 -4.34
C ASP A 138 -51.46 -16.44 -3.71
N ASP A 139 -50.15 -16.66 -3.78
CA ASP A 139 -49.52 -17.94 -3.41
C ASP A 139 -49.22 -18.03 -1.90
N TRP A 140 -48.81 -16.92 -1.28
CA TRP A 140 -48.37 -16.87 0.11
C TRP A 140 -48.65 -15.51 0.77
N ASN A 141 -48.65 -15.52 2.11
CA ASN A 141 -48.59 -14.31 2.93
C ASN A 141 -47.41 -14.38 3.91
N TRP A 142 -47.12 -13.27 4.60
CA TRP A 142 -45.95 -13.16 5.48
C TRP A 142 -45.90 -14.18 6.62
N ASP A 143 -47.05 -14.74 7.03
CA ASP A 143 -47.14 -15.76 8.09
C ASP A 143 -47.03 -17.19 7.54
N THR A 144 -47.29 -17.38 6.25
CA THR A 144 -47.36 -18.70 5.59
C THR A 144 -46.22 -18.98 4.62
N ILE A 145 -45.40 -17.99 4.27
CA ILE A 145 -44.32 -18.11 3.28
C ILE A 145 -43.36 -19.28 3.53
N HIS A 146 -43.16 -19.68 4.80
CA HIS A 146 -42.31 -20.83 5.16
C HIS A 146 -43.00 -22.20 5.07
N SER A 147 -44.31 -22.21 4.84
CA SER A 147 -45.14 -23.41 4.71
C SER A 147 -45.52 -23.70 3.27
N VAL A 148 -45.40 -22.71 2.38
CA VAL A 148 -45.66 -22.86 0.94
C VAL A 148 -44.48 -23.57 0.26
N ARG A 149 -44.75 -24.30 -0.81
CA ARG A 149 -43.69 -24.93 -1.60
C ARG A 149 -42.84 -23.85 -2.30
N PRO A 150 -41.51 -23.81 -2.09
CA PRO A 150 -40.67 -22.80 -2.72
C PRO A 150 -40.47 -23.11 -4.22
N PRO A 151 -40.03 -22.12 -5.02
CA PRO A 151 -39.86 -22.27 -6.47
C PRO A 151 -38.89 -23.40 -6.87
N VAL A 152 -37.82 -23.57 -6.10
CA VAL A 152 -36.80 -24.61 -6.34
C VAL A 152 -36.63 -25.42 -5.06
N VAL A 153 -36.90 -26.72 -5.15
CA VAL A 153 -36.59 -27.69 -4.10
C VAL A 153 -35.44 -28.56 -4.64
N PRO A 154 -34.27 -28.57 -3.98
CA PRO A 154 -33.12 -29.34 -4.48
C PRO A 154 -33.42 -30.83 -4.45
N GLU A 155 -33.05 -31.54 -5.52
CA GLU A 155 -33.07 -33.00 -5.56
C GLU A 155 -31.75 -33.50 -4.98
N LEU A 156 -31.81 -34.22 -3.86
CA LEU A 156 -30.64 -34.72 -3.14
C LEU A 156 -30.62 -36.25 -3.21
N SER A 157 -29.45 -36.81 -3.51
CA SER A 157 -29.21 -38.26 -3.55
C SER A 157 -28.93 -38.89 -2.18
N GLY A 158 -28.48 -38.09 -1.21
CA GLY A 158 -28.16 -38.50 0.16
C GLY A 158 -28.01 -37.31 1.11
N ASP A 159 -27.62 -37.57 2.37
CA ASP A 159 -27.36 -36.55 3.39
C ASP A 159 -25.98 -35.89 3.26
N ASP A 160 -25.08 -36.52 2.52
CA ASP A 160 -23.74 -36.06 2.15
C ASP A 160 -23.65 -35.49 0.73
N ASP A 161 -24.78 -35.32 0.04
CA ASP A 161 -24.83 -34.79 -1.33
C ASP A 161 -24.39 -33.30 -1.37
N THR A 162 -23.27 -33.04 -2.07
CA THR A 162 -22.74 -31.69 -2.29
C THR A 162 -22.86 -31.22 -3.75
N SER A 163 -23.73 -31.83 -4.57
CA SER A 163 -23.86 -31.53 -6.01
C SER A 163 -24.27 -30.09 -6.33
N ASN A 164 -24.91 -29.40 -5.38
CA ASN A 164 -25.28 -27.98 -5.49
C ASN A 164 -24.15 -27.02 -5.07
N PHE A 165 -22.95 -27.54 -4.77
CA PHE A 165 -21.77 -26.77 -4.43
C PHE A 165 -20.69 -26.99 -5.49
N GLU A 166 -19.97 -25.93 -5.83
CA GLU A 166 -18.82 -26.01 -6.73
C GLU A 166 -17.68 -26.79 -6.07
N GLU A 167 -16.97 -27.60 -6.86
CA GLU A 167 -15.76 -28.27 -6.39
C GLU A 167 -14.65 -27.23 -6.16
N ILE A 168 -14.21 -27.12 -4.91
CA ILE A 168 -13.12 -26.22 -4.55
C ILE A 168 -11.79 -26.95 -4.76
N GLU A 169 -10.93 -26.41 -5.62
CA GLU A 169 -9.57 -26.92 -5.79
C GLU A 169 -8.82 -26.89 -4.45
N LYS A 170 -8.09 -27.97 -4.15
CA LYS A 170 -7.27 -28.00 -2.93
C LYS A 170 -6.17 -26.97 -3.04
N ASP A 171 -6.26 -25.95 -2.20
CA ASP A 171 -5.16 -25.02 -2.00
C ASP A 171 -3.95 -25.78 -1.43
N ASN A 172 -2.91 -25.92 -2.25
CA ASN A 172 -1.66 -26.58 -1.87
C ASN A 172 -0.68 -25.62 -1.17
N THR A 173 -1.12 -24.41 -0.80
CA THR A 173 -0.31 -23.52 0.03
C THR A 173 0.02 -24.22 1.36
N PRO A 174 1.29 -24.18 1.80
CA PRO A 174 1.66 -24.70 3.10
C PRO A 174 0.83 -24.01 4.18
N GLN A 175 0.18 -24.76 5.07
CA GLN A 175 -0.54 -24.19 6.20
C GLN A 175 0.39 -23.26 7.00
N GLU A 176 0.02 -21.99 7.08
CA GLU A 176 0.72 -21.03 7.91
C GLU A 176 0.53 -21.38 9.37
N ASN A 177 1.63 -21.74 10.03
CA ASN A 177 1.64 -22.02 11.46
C ASN A 177 2.15 -20.79 12.22
N PHE A 178 1.61 -20.58 13.42
CA PHE A 178 2.17 -19.58 14.33
C PHE A 178 3.67 -19.85 14.54
N GLN A 179 4.48 -18.80 14.41
CA GLN A 179 5.90 -18.91 14.72
C GLN A 179 6.09 -19.21 16.21
N ILE A 180 7.11 -20.00 16.53
CA ILE A 180 7.48 -20.31 17.92
C ILE A 180 7.92 -19.00 18.60
N ALA A 181 7.07 -18.47 19.47
CA ALA A 181 7.35 -17.24 20.20
C ALA A 181 8.43 -17.48 21.27
N LYS A 182 9.42 -16.58 21.36
CA LYS A 182 10.48 -16.61 22.39
C LYS A 182 10.00 -16.15 23.78
N ALA A 183 8.78 -15.63 23.86
CA ALA A 183 8.10 -15.17 25.06
C ALA A 183 6.59 -15.44 24.93
N PHE A 184 5.83 -15.22 26.00
CA PHE A 184 4.38 -15.41 25.98
C PHE A 184 3.71 -14.49 24.94
N ALA A 185 3.14 -15.09 23.89
CA ALA A 185 2.44 -14.37 22.83
C ALA A 185 0.93 -14.31 23.04
N GLY A 186 0.35 -15.21 23.86
CA GLY A 186 -1.08 -15.21 24.15
C GLY A 186 -1.99 -15.47 22.94
N ASN A 187 -1.49 -16.06 21.85
CA ASN A 187 -2.23 -16.26 20.59
C ASN A 187 -3.57 -16.97 20.75
N GLN A 188 -3.74 -17.79 21.81
CA GLN A 188 -4.96 -18.55 22.06
C GLN A 188 -5.98 -17.82 22.95
N LEU A 189 -5.58 -16.71 23.60
CA LEU A 189 -6.44 -15.96 24.51
C LEU A 189 -7.73 -15.44 23.85
N PRO A 190 -7.73 -14.95 22.60
CA PRO A 190 -8.95 -14.48 21.94
C PRO A 190 -10.03 -15.56 21.73
N PHE A 191 -9.69 -16.85 21.82
CA PHE A 191 -10.61 -17.96 21.58
C PHE A 191 -11.17 -18.58 22.86
N ILE A 192 -10.82 -18.04 24.04
CA ILE A 192 -11.36 -18.52 25.31
C ILE A 192 -12.88 -18.32 25.32
N GLY A 193 -13.61 -19.41 25.58
CA GLY A 193 -15.08 -19.40 25.62
C GLY A 193 -15.75 -19.66 24.26
N PHE A 194 -14.98 -19.92 23.20
CA PHE A 194 -15.53 -20.25 21.88
C PHE A 194 -16.23 -21.63 21.84
N THR A 195 -15.78 -22.59 22.66
CA THR A 195 -16.37 -23.94 22.74
C THR A 195 -17.84 -23.88 23.16
N PHE A 196 -18.73 -24.41 22.33
CA PHE A 196 -20.16 -24.49 22.59
C PHE A 196 -20.69 -25.91 22.38
N ALA A 197 -21.55 -26.37 23.29
CA ALA A 197 -22.24 -27.65 23.18
C ALA A 197 -23.71 -27.46 23.57
N HIS A 198 -24.62 -27.77 22.66
CA HIS A 198 -26.06 -27.48 22.80
C HIS A 198 -26.67 -28.13 24.06
N GLN A 199 -26.25 -29.35 24.39
CA GLN A 199 -26.73 -30.11 25.55
C GLN A 199 -26.46 -29.47 26.91
N TYR A 200 -25.45 -28.60 27.00
CA TYR A 200 -25.09 -27.87 28.22
C TYR A 200 -25.52 -26.41 28.18
N SER A 201 -26.25 -26.00 27.14
CA SER A 201 -26.81 -24.66 27.07
C SER A 201 -27.98 -24.50 28.06
N PRO A 202 -28.24 -23.29 28.59
CA PRO A 202 -29.42 -23.04 29.42
C PRO A 202 -30.73 -23.49 28.76
N LEU A 203 -30.83 -23.38 27.42
CA LEU A 203 -31.96 -23.86 26.63
C LEU A 203 -32.06 -25.40 26.60
N GLY A 204 -30.93 -26.10 26.50
CA GLY A 204 -30.87 -27.56 26.62
C GLY A 204 -31.33 -28.05 28.00
N TYR A 205 -30.93 -27.34 29.05
CA TYR A 205 -31.35 -27.62 30.42
C TYR A 205 -32.88 -27.45 30.61
N ILE A 206 -33.45 -26.36 30.07
CA ILE A 206 -34.90 -26.09 30.11
C ILE A 206 -35.69 -27.16 29.33
N LYS A 207 -35.18 -27.60 28.18
CA LYS A 207 -35.84 -28.65 27.37
C LYS A 207 -35.84 -30.01 28.08
N ASN A 208 -34.75 -30.36 28.75
CA ASN A 208 -34.66 -31.61 29.52
C ASN A 208 -35.56 -31.60 30.77
N LEU A 209 -35.72 -30.45 31.44
CA LEU A 209 -36.65 -30.32 32.57
C LEU A 209 -38.11 -30.56 32.17
N ASN A 210 -38.52 -30.09 30.98
CA ASN A 210 -39.88 -30.26 30.48
C ASN A 210 -40.17 -31.68 29.97
N ALA A 211 -39.15 -32.46 29.60
CA ALA A 211 -39.32 -33.85 29.17
C ALA A 211 -39.62 -34.80 30.35
N ASN A 212 -39.19 -34.46 31.56
CA ASN A 212 -39.30 -35.30 32.76
C ASN A 212 -40.59 -35.09 33.58
N SER A 213 -41.54 -34.27 33.12
CA SER A 213 -42.74 -33.89 33.88
C SER A 213 -44.02 -34.67 33.49
N SER A 214 -43.92 -35.99 33.29
CA SER A 214 -45.10 -36.87 33.15
C SER A 214 -45.20 -37.80 34.37
N PRO A 215 -46.25 -37.71 35.21
CA PRO A 215 -46.34 -38.51 36.43
C PRO A 215 -47.27 -39.71 36.28
N SER A 216 -46.72 -40.93 36.29
CA SER A 216 -47.45 -42.12 36.74
C SER A 216 -46.53 -43.30 37.08
N GLY A 217 -46.42 -43.57 38.39
CA GLY A 217 -46.44 -44.91 39.01
C GLY A 217 -45.29 -45.89 38.78
N ASN A 218 -44.53 -46.21 39.85
CA ASN A 218 -44.44 -47.55 40.47
C ASN A 218 -43.25 -47.58 41.46
N ASP A 219 -43.51 -47.88 42.73
CA ASP A 219 -42.53 -47.84 43.82
C ASP A 219 -41.37 -48.85 43.66
N GLU A 220 -41.56 -49.86 42.80
CA GLU A 220 -40.53 -50.83 42.40
C GLU A 220 -39.60 -50.26 41.30
N GLU A 221 -40.15 -49.46 40.40
CA GLU A 221 -39.43 -48.80 39.31
C GLU A 221 -38.56 -47.65 39.86
N LEU A 222 -39.05 -46.94 40.89
CA LEU A 222 -38.26 -45.96 41.64
C LEU A 222 -37.07 -46.59 42.36
N LYS A 223 -37.21 -47.79 42.94
CA LYS A 223 -36.10 -48.50 43.59
C LYS A 223 -35.05 -48.93 42.58
N GLN A 224 -35.47 -49.43 41.42
CA GLN A 224 -34.57 -49.83 40.35
C GLN A 224 -33.86 -48.62 39.73
N GLN A 225 -34.56 -47.48 39.56
CA GLN A 225 -33.97 -46.20 39.16
C GLN A 225 -33.01 -45.65 40.22
N LEU A 226 -33.33 -45.78 41.50
CA LEU A 226 -32.44 -45.35 42.58
C LEU A 226 -31.15 -46.19 42.63
N GLU A 227 -31.24 -47.52 42.44
CA GLU A 227 -30.05 -48.37 42.34
C GLU A 227 -29.21 -48.05 41.10
N GLN A 228 -29.84 -47.79 39.95
CA GLN A 228 -29.15 -47.33 38.75
C GLN A 228 -28.47 -45.96 38.95
N GLU A 229 -29.12 -45.02 39.63
CA GLU A 229 -28.53 -43.71 39.92
C GLU A 229 -27.43 -43.76 40.98
N VAL A 230 -27.52 -44.66 41.96
CA VAL A 230 -26.42 -44.89 42.90
C VAL A 230 -25.20 -45.46 42.17
N GLN A 231 -25.42 -46.35 41.20
CA GLN A 231 -24.35 -46.91 40.38
C GLN A 231 -23.77 -45.87 39.40
N SER A 232 -24.62 -45.07 38.75
CA SER A 232 -24.21 -43.97 37.86
C SER A 232 -23.37 -42.94 38.62
N ARG A 233 -23.78 -42.60 39.85
CA ARG A 233 -23.10 -41.64 40.70
C ARG A 233 -21.72 -42.15 41.12
N LYS A 234 -21.59 -43.45 41.42
CA LYS A 234 -20.30 -44.06 41.76
C LYS A 234 -19.33 -44.02 40.57
N GLU A 235 -19.81 -44.29 39.36
CA GLU A 235 -19.00 -44.15 38.14
C GLU A 235 -18.59 -42.70 37.85
N ILE A 236 -19.46 -41.74 38.16
CA ILE A 236 -19.15 -40.31 38.05
C ILE A 236 -18.13 -39.89 39.10
N GLU A 237 -18.23 -40.37 40.34
CA GLU A 237 -17.25 -40.10 41.41
C GLU A 237 -15.87 -40.67 41.06
N ASP A 238 -15.80 -41.86 40.46
CA ASP A 238 -14.54 -42.46 39.98
C ASP A 238 -13.93 -41.67 38.81
N LYS A 239 -14.77 -41.24 37.85
CA LYS A 239 -14.33 -40.36 36.74
C LYS A 239 -13.85 -39.00 37.24
N TYR A 240 -14.56 -38.41 38.22
CA TYR A 240 -14.20 -37.15 38.84
C TYR A 240 -12.83 -37.26 39.53
N SER A 241 -12.60 -38.32 40.31
CA SER A 241 -11.31 -38.60 40.93
C SER A 241 -10.17 -38.75 39.90
N CYS A 242 -10.43 -39.46 38.79
CA CYS A 242 -9.47 -39.63 37.71
C CYS A 242 -9.11 -38.29 37.03
N VAL A 243 -10.10 -37.45 36.76
CA VAL A 243 -9.90 -36.12 36.16
C VAL A 243 -9.14 -35.20 37.12
N GLN A 244 -9.46 -35.25 38.41
CA GLN A 244 -8.79 -34.44 39.43
C GLN A 244 -7.30 -34.78 39.52
N GLN A 245 -6.93 -36.07 39.49
CA GLN A 245 -5.52 -36.47 39.41
C GLN A 245 -4.81 -36.03 38.13
N LYS A 246 -5.51 -36.08 36.98
CA LYS A 246 -4.93 -35.60 35.71
C LYS A 246 -4.68 -34.10 35.75
N LEU A 247 -5.64 -33.33 36.28
CA LEU A 247 -5.51 -31.89 36.45
C LEU A 247 -4.32 -31.52 37.34
N GLU A 248 -4.12 -32.26 38.44
CA GLU A 248 -3.01 -32.03 39.36
C GLU A 248 -1.65 -32.32 38.71
N ARG A 249 -1.55 -33.38 37.88
CA ARG A 249 -0.35 -33.66 37.07
C ARG A 249 -0.07 -32.56 36.04
N GLU A 250 -1.09 -32.10 35.32
CA GLU A 250 -0.94 -31.02 34.35
C GLU A 250 -0.54 -29.70 35.01
N MET A 251 -1.09 -29.38 36.18
CA MET A 251 -0.65 -28.23 36.97
C MET A 251 0.82 -28.32 37.38
N GLN A 252 1.30 -29.51 37.74
CA GLN A 252 2.70 -29.71 38.11
C GLN A 252 3.64 -29.63 36.90
N ASN A 253 3.21 -30.15 35.75
CA ASN A 253 3.90 -29.97 34.47
C ASN A 253 3.98 -28.48 34.07
N GLY A 254 2.88 -27.75 34.22
CA GLY A 254 2.82 -26.30 33.94
C GLY A 254 3.83 -25.52 34.78
N LYS A 255 3.93 -25.79 36.08
CA LYS A 255 4.95 -25.19 36.96
C LYS A 255 6.38 -25.51 36.52
N HIS A 256 6.63 -26.73 36.03
CA HIS A 256 7.96 -27.11 35.55
C HIS A 256 8.32 -26.38 34.24
N LEU A 257 7.38 -26.26 33.31
CA LEU A 257 7.52 -25.48 32.08
C LEU A 257 7.79 -23.99 32.35
N GLU A 258 7.17 -23.42 33.38
CA GLU A 258 7.38 -22.03 33.79
C GLU A 258 8.83 -21.78 34.25
N VAL A 259 9.41 -22.71 35.02
CA VAL A 259 10.83 -22.64 35.42
C VAL A 259 11.77 -22.72 34.21
N LEU A 260 11.48 -23.61 33.26
CA LEU A 260 12.28 -23.74 32.02
C LEU A 260 12.19 -22.50 31.13
N LEU A 261 11.02 -21.87 31.05
CA LEU A 261 10.82 -20.62 30.33
C LEU A 261 11.66 -19.49 30.96
N GLN A 262 11.67 -19.41 32.29
CA GLN A 262 12.40 -18.39 33.02
C GLN A 262 13.93 -18.54 32.82
N ASP A 263 14.44 -19.77 32.80
CA ASP A 263 15.86 -20.02 32.47
C ASP A 263 16.19 -19.62 31.02
N SER A 264 15.34 -20.01 30.06
CA SER A 264 15.52 -19.65 28.65
C SER A 264 15.51 -18.13 28.42
N GLN A 265 14.63 -17.40 29.10
CA GLN A 265 14.58 -15.93 29.05
C GLN A 265 15.87 -15.30 29.58
N SER A 266 16.41 -15.81 30.71
CA SER A 266 17.70 -15.37 31.24
C SER A 266 18.85 -15.60 30.26
N GLN A 267 18.83 -16.73 29.54
CA GLN A 267 19.82 -17.00 28.49
C GLN A 267 19.67 -16.06 27.29
N PHE A 268 18.44 -15.77 26.84
CA PHE A 268 18.20 -14.82 25.74
C PHE A 268 18.68 -13.40 26.08
N GLU A 269 18.49 -12.96 27.32
CA GLU A 269 18.91 -11.62 27.75
C GLU A 269 20.44 -11.47 27.77
N LYS A 270 21.16 -12.54 28.16
CA LYS A 270 22.63 -12.59 28.04
C LYS A 270 23.08 -12.46 26.58
N VAL A 271 22.44 -13.17 25.65
CA VAL A 271 22.77 -13.11 24.21
C VAL A 271 22.47 -11.73 23.63
N ARG A 272 21.34 -11.11 24.02
CA ARG A 272 20.95 -9.76 23.58
C ARG A 272 21.98 -8.70 23.96
N ASN A 273 22.51 -8.78 25.18
CA ASN A 273 23.52 -7.84 25.67
C ASN A 273 24.84 -7.93 24.87
N VAL A 274 25.23 -9.15 24.44
CA VAL A 274 26.42 -9.35 23.58
C VAL A 274 26.19 -8.83 22.15
N SER A 275 24.98 -8.96 21.61
CA SER A 275 24.65 -8.38 20.30
C SER A 275 24.69 -6.84 20.32
N GLY A 276 24.14 -6.23 21.37
CA GLY A 276 24.11 -4.77 21.49
C GLY A 276 25.50 -4.13 21.58
N THR A 277 26.47 -4.80 22.21
CA THR A 277 27.87 -4.31 22.25
C THR A 277 28.59 -4.43 20.91
N LEU A 278 28.28 -5.46 20.11
CA LEU A 278 28.84 -5.65 18.77
C LEU A 278 28.34 -4.60 17.78
N ASP A 279 27.05 -4.25 17.84
CA ASP A 279 26.47 -3.23 16.96
C ASP A 279 27.01 -1.82 17.27
N ALA A 280 27.24 -1.51 18.56
CA ALA A 280 27.88 -0.25 18.97
C ALA A 280 29.32 -0.12 18.44
N PHE A 281 30.10 -1.21 18.45
CA PHE A 281 31.48 -1.23 17.94
C PHE A 281 31.55 -0.98 16.43
N LYS A 282 30.67 -1.60 15.64
CA LYS A 282 30.60 -1.38 14.18
C LYS A 282 30.21 0.07 13.84
N ALA A 283 29.30 0.67 14.61
CA ALA A 283 28.91 2.07 14.42
C ALA A 283 30.09 3.03 14.62
N THR A 284 30.91 2.80 15.64
CA THR A 284 32.10 3.65 15.90
C THR A 284 33.16 3.52 14.80
N GLU A 285 33.28 2.33 14.20
CA GLU A 285 34.22 2.09 13.11
C GLU A 285 33.79 2.78 11.80
N PHE A 286 32.49 2.75 11.47
CA PHE A 286 31.96 3.50 10.33
C PHE A 286 32.04 5.02 10.52
N GLU A 287 31.80 5.53 11.72
CA GLU A 287 31.97 6.96 12.03
C GLU A 287 33.42 7.44 11.81
N LYS A 288 34.42 6.62 12.18
CA LYS A 288 35.84 6.90 11.89
C LYS A 288 36.11 6.95 10.39
N GLN A 289 35.55 6.01 9.62
CA GLN A 289 35.72 6.00 8.15
C GLN A 289 35.08 7.23 7.49
N ILE A 290 33.88 7.62 7.93
CA ILE A 290 33.19 8.82 7.43
C ILE A 290 34.02 10.07 7.70
N THR A 291 34.59 10.19 8.90
CA THR A 291 35.44 11.33 9.29
C THR A 291 36.69 11.42 8.40
N GLN A 292 37.40 10.30 8.19
CA GLN A 292 38.59 10.28 7.33
C GLN A 292 38.29 10.63 5.86
N LEU A 293 37.15 10.18 5.32
CA LEU A 293 36.75 10.51 3.95
C LEU A 293 36.39 11.99 3.81
N THR A 294 35.78 12.57 4.84
CA THR A 294 35.40 13.99 4.87
C THR A 294 36.64 14.90 4.85
N GLU A 295 37.67 14.58 5.64
CA GLU A 295 38.94 15.31 5.64
C GLU A 295 39.64 15.26 4.28
N LYS A 296 39.69 14.08 3.64
CA LYS A 296 40.26 13.92 2.29
C LYS A 296 39.51 14.74 1.24
N LEU A 297 38.17 14.82 1.34
CA LEU A 297 37.35 15.62 0.45
C LEU A 297 37.65 17.12 0.60
N GLN A 298 37.84 17.59 1.84
CA GLN A 298 38.16 18.99 2.11
C GLN A 298 39.54 19.36 1.56
N ALA A 299 40.55 18.51 1.77
CA ALA A 299 41.88 18.70 1.18
C ALA A 299 41.84 18.76 -0.36
N LYS A 300 41.02 17.92 -1.00
CA LYS A 300 40.83 17.97 -2.46
C LYS A 300 40.24 19.31 -2.92
N LYS A 301 39.21 19.82 -2.24
CA LYS A 301 38.60 21.13 -2.57
C LYS A 301 39.59 22.28 -2.46
N GLU A 302 40.48 22.25 -1.47
CA GLU A 302 41.54 23.26 -1.34
C GLU A 302 42.54 23.22 -2.49
N ILE A 303 42.91 22.02 -2.96
CA ILE A 303 43.79 21.85 -4.12
C ILE A 303 43.10 22.37 -5.38
N GLU A 304 41.83 22.03 -5.60
CA GLU A 304 41.05 22.55 -6.74
C GLU A 304 40.99 24.09 -6.73
N ALA A 305 40.73 24.71 -5.58
CA ALA A 305 40.73 26.16 -5.46
C ALA A 305 42.09 26.80 -5.80
N LYS A 306 43.19 26.20 -5.32
CA LYS A 306 44.56 26.66 -5.65
C LYS A 306 44.88 26.49 -7.13
N LEU A 307 44.41 25.40 -7.74
CA LEU A 307 44.62 25.12 -9.16
C LEU A 307 43.89 26.14 -10.03
N THR A 308 42.63 26.44 -9.72
CA THR A 308 41.85 27.46 -10.42
C THR A 308 42.53 28.83 -10.35
N ALA A 309 42.95 29.26 -9.15
CA ALA A 309 43.65 30.53 -8.98
C ALA A 309 44.98 30.59 -9.77
N ALA A 310 45.71 29.48 -9.87
CA ALA A 310 46.92 29.40 -10.67
C ALA A 310 46.64 29.48 -12.18
N TYR A 311 45.55 28.87 -12.65
CA TYR A 311 45.09 28.98 -14.04
C TYR A 311 44.74 30.44 -14.40
N ASP A 312 43.98 31.13 -13.55
CA ASP A 312 43.59 32.53 -13.79
C ASP A 312 44.83 33.44 -13.89
N GLN A 313 45.82 33.25 -13.01
CA GLN A 313 47.09 33.99 -13.07
C GLN A 313 47.89 33.71 -14.35
N LEU A 314 47.87 32.47 -14.84
CA LEU A 314 48.53 32.13 -16.11
C LEU A 314 47.81 32.77 -17.30
N GLU A 315 46.48 32.84 -17.28
CA GLU A 315 45.70 33.47 -18.33
C GLU A 315 45.97 34.98 -18.42
N GLU A 316 46.05 35.68 -17.27
CA GLU A 316 46.42 37.11 -17.24
C GLU A 316 47.83 37.35 -17.78
N LYS A 317 48.80 36.51 -17.39
CA LYS A 317 50.16 36.59 -17.91
C LYS A 317 50.21 36.34 -19.41
N HIS A 318 49.44 35.37 -19.91
CA HIS A 318 49.33 35.10 -21.35
C HIS A 318 48.81 36.32 -22.12
N LYS A 319 47.69 36.91 -21.67
CA LYS A 319 47.13 38.14 -22.28
C LYS A 319 48.14 39.29 -22.29
N THR A 320 48.87 39.47 -21.18
CA THR A 320 49.89 40.52 -21.07
C THR A 320 51.03 40.28 -22.06
N GLN A 321 51.47 39.03 -22.20
CA GLN A 321 52.53 38.65 -23.12
C GLN A 321 52.10 38.78 -24.59
N GLU A 322 50.86 38.42 -24.92
CA GLU A 322 50.29 38.63 -26.26
C GLU A 322 50.25 40.12 -26.62
N ASN A 323 49.79 40.97 -25.71
CA ASN A 323 49.79 42.43 -25.92
C ASN A 323 51.21 42.97 -26.14
N LEU A 324 52.20 42.49 -25.38
CA LEU A 324 53.60 42.88 -25.56
C LEU A 324 54.14 42.45 -26.93
N VAL A 325 53.83 41.22 -27.36
CA VAL A 325 54.23 40.72 -28.69
C VAL A 325 53.59 41.56 -29.80
N GLN A 326 52.32 41.94 -29.65
CA GLN A 326 51.66 42.84 -30.60
C GLN A 326 52.33 44.21 -30.65
N GLN A 327 52.68 44.79 -29.49
CA GLN A 327 53.39 46.06 -29.43
C GLN A 327 54.77 45.99 -30.10
N LEU A 328 55.56 44.97 -29.78
CA LEU A 328 56.88 44.76 -30.40
C LEU A 328 56.79 44.56 -31.91
N ARG A 329 55.73 43.91 -32.42
CA ARG A 329 55.50 43.79 -33.87
C ARG A 329 55.25 45.15 -34.52
N ILE A 330 54.47 46.01 -33.88
CA ILE A 330 54.20 47.39 -34.36
C ILE A 330 55.51 48.17 -34.40
N ASP A 331 56.28 48.15 -33.30
CA ASP A 331 57.54 48.88 -33.19
C ASP A 331 58.58 48.39 -34.20
N PHE A 332 58.72 47.07 -34.38
CA PHE A 332 59.61 46.48 -35.38
C PHE A 332 59.24 46.92 -36.80
N THR A 333 57.95 46.97 -37.13
CA THR A 333 57.47 47.42 -38.44
C THR A 333 57.82 48.89 -38.68
N ALA A 334 57.67 49.74 -37.64
CA ALA A 334 58.03 51.15 -37.72
C ALA A 334 59.53 51.36 -37.90
N LEU A 335 60.37 50.65 -37.14
CA LEU A 335 61.83 50.68 -37.23
C LEU A 335 62.32 50.17 -38.59
N SER A 336 61.76 49.07 -39.08
CA SER A 336 62.11 48.52 -40.40
C SER A 336 61.86 49.55 -41.50
N LYS A 337 60.72 50.25 -41.45
CA LYS A 337 60.40 51.35 -42.39
C LYS A 337 61.36 52.53 -42.27
N GLN A 338 61.82 52.88 -41.06
CA GLN A 338 62.82 53.92 -40.85
C GLN A 338 64.18 53.52 -41.42
N CYS A 339 64.63 52.28 -41.21
CA CYS A 339 65.87 51.76 -41.78
C CYS A 339 65.84 51.76 -43.31
N GLU A 340 64.71 51.40 -43.91
CA GLU A 340 64.54 51.40 -45.36
C GLU A 340 64.61 52.83 -45.94
N LYS A 341 63.95 53.79 -45.28
CA LYS A 341 64.06 55.21 -45.64
C LYS A 341 65.50 55.72 -45.51
N ALA A 342 66.19 55.41 -44.41
CA ALA A 342 67.58 55.81 -44.21
C ALA A 342 68.53 55.19 -45.26
N LYS A 343 68.28 53.95 -45.67
CA LYS A 343 68.99 53.28 -46.76
C LYS A 343 68.79 54.00 -48.09
N ASP A 344 67.56 54.40 -48.40
CA ASP A 344 67.23 55.15 -49.62
C ASP A 344 67.86 56.56 -49.62
N ASP A 345 67.86 57.24 -48.46
CA ASP A 345 68.52 58.54 -48.28
C ASP A 345 70.04 58.41 -48.49
N LEU A 346 70.67 57.36 -47.94
CA LEU A 346 72.11 57.09 -48.08
C LEU A 346 72.50 56.72 -49.51
N GLN A 347 71.66 55.94 -50.21
CA GLN A 347 71.86 55.67 -51.64
C GLN A 347 71.77 56.95 -52.48
N ARG A 348 70.86 57.87 -52.15
CA ARG A 348 70.76 59.18 -52.83
C ARG A 348 72.00 60.03 -52.57
N ALA A 349 72.47 60.11 -51.31
CA ALA A 349 73.67 60.85 -50.96
C ALA A 349 74.92 60.30 -51.68
N ASN A 350 75.08 58.97 -51.75
CA ASN A 350 76.20 58.34 -52.46
C ASN A 350 76.18 58.63 -53.98
N ARG A 351 75.00 58.66 -54.61
CA ARG A 351 74.89 59.07 -56.02
C ARG A 351 75.33 60.51 -56.22
N SER A 352 74.83 61.41 -55.37
CA SER A 352 75.22 62.84 -55.40
C SER A 352 76.72 63.03 -55.21
N LEU A 353 77.34 62.27 -54.29
CA LEU A 353 78.78 62.32 -54.06
C LEU A 353 79.57 61.78 -55.26
N ALA A 354 79.10 60.69 -55.88
CA ALA A 354 79.72 60.16 -57.10
C ALA A 354 79.66 61.16 -58.25
N GLU A 355 78.54 61.86 -58.42
CA GLU A 355 78.37 62.95 -59.39
C GLU A 355 79.34 64.12 -59.11
N GLU A 356 79.50 64.54 -57.84
CA GLU A 356 80.49 65.55 -57.45
C GLU A 356 81.94 65.09 -57.70
N CYS A 357 82.27 63.83 -57.40
CA CYS A 357 83.59 63.26 -57.69
C CYS A 357 83.88 63.23 -59.18
N GLU A 358 82.91 62.85 -60.02
CA GLU A 358 83.06 62.94 -61.48
C GLU A 358 83.23 64.38 -61.96
N ALA A 359 82.47 65.32 -61.39
CA ALA A 359 82.60 66.74 -61.72
C ALA A 359 83.99 67.27 -61.34
N LYS A 360 84.51 66.91 -60.16
CA LYS A 360 85.89 67.23 -59.76
C LYS A 360 86.92 66.62 -60.69
N ARG A 361 86.78 65.34 -61.07
CA ARG A 361 87.70 64.65 -61.98
C ARG A 361 87.74 65.34 -63.35
N LYS A 362 86.58 65.70 -63.91
CA LYS A 362 86.49 66.47 -65.17
C LYS A 362 87.15 67.85 -65.02
N ASN A 363 86.99 68.49 -63.87
CA ASN A 363 87.62 69.79 -63.59
C ASN A 363 89.15 69.66 -63.46
N GLU A 364 89.65 68.61 -62.81
CA GLU A 364 91.08 68.29 -62.73
C GLU A 364 91.67 67.94 -64.10
N GLU A 365 90.98 67.14 -64.92
CA GLU A 365 91.35 66.85 -66.32
C GLU A 365 91.39 68.14 -67.16
N MET A 366 90.44 69.06 -66.96
CA MET A 366 90.43 70.37 -67.62
C MET A 366 91.60 71.25 -67.18
N VAL A 367 91.97 71.24 -65.89
CA VAL A 367 93.15 71.95 -65.38
C VAL A 367 94.45 71.35 -65.95
N GLN A 368 94.55 70.02 -66.06
CA GLN A 368 95.70 69.36 -66.71
C GLN A 368 95.79 69.67 -68.21
N SER A 369 94.65 69.74 -68.92
CA SER A 369 94.59 70.18 -70.33
C SER A 369 95.15 71.59 -70.50
N LEU A 370 94.75 72.52 -69.62
CA LEU A 370 95.25 73.90 -69.64
C LEU A 370 96.74 74.00 -69.30
N GLN A 371 97.26 73.12 -68.43
CA GLN A 371 98.70 73.03 -68.14
C GLN A 371 99.50 72.39 -69.29
N GLY A 372 98.92 71.43 -70.01
CA GLY A 372 99.53 70.82 -71.20
C GLY A 372 99.59 71.75 -72.41
N GLU A 373 98.55 72.55 -72.65
CA GLU A 373 98.54 73.57 -73.70
C GLU A 373 99.56 74.70 -73.44
N SER A 374 99.90 74.94 -72.18
CA SER A 374 100.94 75.92 -71.82
C SER A 374 102.37 75.44 -72.08
N ILE A 375 102.59 74.13 -72.30
CA ILE A 375 103.91 73.53 -72.58
C ILE A 375 104.19 73.42 -74.09
N CYS A 376 103.17 73.39 -74.95
CA CYS A 376 103.33 73.40 -76.43
C CYS A 376 103.50 74.80 -77.06
N LEU A 377 103.64 75.86 -76.25
CA LEU A 377 103.86 77.24 -76.74
C LEU A 377 105.26 77.80 -76.39
N TYR A 378 106.21 76.95 -75.98
CA TYR A 378 107.62 77.30 -75.81
C TYR A 378 108.58 76.22 -76.37
N GLU A 379 108.37 75.81 -77.62
CA GLU A 379 109.46 75.39 -78.52
C GLU A 379 109.64 76.40 -79.65
#